data_AF-A0AAW9KLZ2-F1
#
_entry.id   AF-A0AAW9KLZ2-F1
#
_cell.length_a   1.000
_cell.length_b   1.000
_cell.length_c   1.000
_cell.angle_alpha   90.00
_cell.angle_beta   90.00
_cell.angle_gamma   90.00
#
_symmetry.space_group_name_H-M   'P 1'
#
loop_
_entity.id
_entity.type
_entity.pdbx_description
1 polymer ?
#
loop_
_entity_poly.entity_id
_entity_poly.type
_entity_poly.pdbx_seq_one_letter_code
_entity_poly.pdbx_strand_id
1 'polypeptide(L)'
;IGAGLEDLGKGLRSQVGTMYGTVAKGSRYLEMAEGYVTKIALDENNEIIGYRFVHLGKMMEMVAKGMDANEAMEKATGHYGRFDEAVRTIDPRHE
;
A
#
# COMPACT_ATOMS: atom_id res chain seq x y z
N ILE A 1 -23.28 8.19 -17.79
CA ILE A 1 -22.85 8.64 -16.45
C ILE A 1 -23.59 7.75 -15.47
N GLY A 2 -22.89 6.95 -14.69
CA GLY A 2 -23.48 5.94 -13.82
C GLY A 2 -22.51 5.62 -12.69
N ALA A 3 -23.05 5.16 -11.56
CA ALA A 3 -22.35 5.06 -10.27
C ALA A 3 -20.92 4.51 -10.39
N GLY A 4 -20.69 3.45 -11.17
CA GLY A 4 -19.34 2.89 -11.35
C GLY A 4 -18.30 3.84 -11.96
N LEU A 5 -18.69 4.74 -12.87
CA LEU A 5 -17.77 5.69 -13.50
C LEU A 5 -17.52 6.92 -12.61
N GLU A 6 -18.48 7.27 -11.76
CA GLU A 6 -18.36 8.35 -10.76
C GLU A 6 -17.61 7.89 -9.50
N ASP A 7 -17.80 6.62 -9.10
CA ASP A 7 -17.17 5.99 -7.94
C ASP A 7 -15.76 5.46 -8.24
N LEU A 8 -15.49 4.96 -9.45
CA LEU A 8 -14.17 4.42 -9.84
C LEU A 8 -13.36 5.38 -10.75
N GLY A 9 -13.96 6.48 -11.21
CA GLY A 9 -13.31 7.40 -12.18
C GLY A 9 -12.27 8.35 -11.59
N LYS A 10 -12.09 8.39 -10.26
CA LYS A 10 -11.20 9.35 -9.55
C LYS A 10 -9.91 8.69 -9.03
N GLY A 11 -9.33 7.80 -9.80
CA GLY A 11 -8.17 7.00 -9.38
C GLY A 11 -8.50 5.92 -8.34
N LEU A 12 -9.80 5.69 -8.08
CA LEU A 12 -10.29 4.61 -7.23
C LEU A 12 -10.36 3.33 -8.07
N ARG A 13 -9.78 2.25 -7.55
CA ARG A 13 -9.75 0.94 -8.21
C ARG A 13 -10.54 -0.06 -7.40
N SER A 14 -11.03 -1.12 -8.06
CA SER A 14 -11.47 -2.30 -7.32
C SER A 14 -10.28 -2.82 -6.50
N GLN A 15 -10.48 -2.88 -5.18
CA GLN A 15 -9.47 -3.28 -4.22
C GLN A 15 -9.83 -4.66 -3.68
N VAL A 16 -8.89 -5.59 -3.82
CA VAL A 16 -8.94 -6.88 -3.13
C VAL A 16 -7.88 -6.80 -2.05
N GLY A 17 -8.31 -6.67 -0.79
CA GLY A 17 -7.39 -6.74 0.35
C GLY A 17 -6.75 -8.13 0.38
N THR A 18 -5.43 -8.19 0.23
CA THR A 18 -4.70 -9.45 0.29
C THR A 18 -3.88 -9.48 1.56
N MET A 19 -4.38 -10.21 2.54
CA MET A 19 -3.75 -10.44 3.83
C MET A 19 -3.61 -11.95 4.02
N TYR A 20 -2.41 -12.40 4.40
CA TYR A 20 -2.16 -13.80 4.70
C TYR A 20 -1.10 -13.91 5.80
N GLY A 21 -0.99 -15.05 6.45
CA GLY A 21 0.04 -15.26 7.46
C GLY A 21 0.33 -16.73 7.65
N THR A 22 1.53 -17.03 8.13
CA THR A 22 1.93 -18.39 8.52
C THR A 22 2.47 -18.37 9.94
N VAL A 23 2.48 -19.52 10.61
CA VAL A 23 3.11 -19.64 11.93
C VAL A 23 4.60 -19.25 11.89
N ALA A 24 5.29 -19.57 10.81
CA ALA A 24 6.72 -19.29 10.66
C ALA A 24 7.04 -17.83 10.39
N LYS A 25 6.14 -17.09 9.73
CA LYS A 25 6.40 -15.73 9.24
C LYS A 25 5.55 -14.66 9.93
N GLY A 26 4.43 -15.02 10.56
CA GLY A 26 3.45 -14.07 11.07
C GLY A 26 2.55 -13.50 9.97
N SER A 27 1.78 -12.48 10.32
CA SER A 27 0.84 -11.80 9.42
C SER A 27 1.56 -10.97 8.34
N ARG A 28 0.96 -10.87 7.15
CA ARG A 28 1.47 -10.14 5.98
C ARG A 28 0.34 -9.40 5.28
N TYR A 29 0.50 -8.09 5.16
CA TYR A 29 -0.34 -7.21 4.37
C TYR A 29 0.35 -6.99 3.02
N LEU A 30 -0.27 -7.48 1.95
CA LEU A 30 0.26 -7.33 0.59
C LEU A 30 -0.45 -6.21 -0.17
N GLU A 31 -1.76 -6.13 -0.01
CA GLU A 31 -2.63 -5.12 -0.61
C GLU A 31 -3.64 -4.70 0.44
N MET A 32 -3.74 -3.39 0.65
CA MET A 32 -4.75 -2.77 1.53
C MET A 32 -5.69 -1.91 0.69
N ALA A 33 -6.70 -1.31 1.32
CA ALA A 33 -7.58 -0.40 0.62
C ALA A 33 -6.80 0.76 -0.03
N GLU A 34 -5.71 1.22 0.58
CA GLU A 34 -4.93 2.31 0.01
C GLU A 34 -4.05 1.87 -1.18
N GLY A 35 -3.74 0.58 -1.30
CA GLY A 35 -2.99 0.00 -2.42
C GLY A 35 -1.88 -0.97 -2.02
N TYR A 36 -0.87 -1.04 -2.89
CA TYR A 36 0.19 -2.05 -2.84
C TYR A 36 1.11 -1.79 -1.66
N VAL A 37 1.12 -2.68 -0.68
CA VAL A 37 1.99 -2.56 0.50
C VAL A 37 3.42 -2.88 0.11
N THR A 38 4.33 -1.93 0.32
CA THR A 38 5.78 -2.07 0.06
C THR A 38 6.57 -2.43 1.30
N LYS A 39 6.10 -2.03 2.49
CA LYS A 39 6.76 -2.32 3.77
C LYS A 39 5.74 -2.50 4.88
N ILE A 40 6.04 -3.40 5.81
CA ILE A 40 5.34 -3.54 7.09
C ILE A 40 6.22 -3.01 8.19
N ALA A 41 5.67 -2.18 9.08
CA ALA A 41 6.31 -1.68 10.28
C ALA A 41 6.02 -2.61 11.46
N LEU A 42 7.09 -3.04 12.14
CA LEU A 42 7.04 -3.91 13.31
C LEU A 42 7.59 -3.19 14.54
N ASP A 43 7.00 -3.48 15.69
CA ASP A 43 7.52 -3.08 16.99
C ASP A 43 8.48 -4.12 17.59
N GLU A 44 8.92 -3.90 18.83
CA GLU A 44 9.85 -4.77 19.56
C GLU A 44 9.32 -6.19 19.77
N ASN A 45 8.00 -6.37 19.76
CA ASN A 45 7.32 -7.66 19.91
C ASN A 45 7.02 -8.34 18.57
N ASN A 46 7.48 -7.78 17.45
CA ASN A 46 7.13 -8.18 16.08
C ASN A 46 5.64 -8.03 15.75
N GLU A 47 4.92 -7.15 16.45
CA GLU A 47 3.54 -6.82 16.12
C GLU A 47 3.50 -5.80 14.98
N ILE A 48 2.54 -5.94 14.07
CA ILE A 48 2.37 -4.99 12.98
C ILE A 48 1.74 -3.71 13.52
N ILE A 49 2.48 -2.62 13.49
CA ILE A 49 2.03 -1.31 13.97
C ILE A 49 1.75 -0.31 12.85
N GLY A 50 2.12 -0.64 11.61
CA GLY A 50 1.86 0.19 10.44
C GLY A 50 2.32 -0.46 9.13
N TYR A 51 2.09 0.24 8.02
CA TYR A 51 2.56 -0.19 6.70
C TYR A 51 2.76 0.99 5.74
N ARG A 52 3.65 0.82 4.77
CA ARG A 52 3.87 1.77 3.66
C ARG A 52 3.29 1.19 2.39
N PHE A 53 2.60 1.98 1.59
CA PHE A 53 1.89 1.54 0.40
C PHE A 53 2.07 2.50 -0.78
N VAL A 54 1.80 2.01 -1.99
CA VAL A 54 1.69 2.82 -3.21
C VAL A 54 0.24 2.79 -3.68
N HIS A 55 -0.38 3.97 -3.79
CA HIS A 55 -1.74 4.10 -4.31
C HIS A 55 -1.76 3.99 -5.84
N LEU A 56 -1.81 2.75 -6.34
CA LEU A 56 -1.64 2.43 -7.76
C LEU A 56 -2.57 3.24 -8.70
N GLY A 57 -3.83 3.46 -8.33
CA GLY A 57 -4.74 4.27 -9.17
C GLY A 57 -4.30 5.74 -9.32
N LYS A 58 -3.84 6.37 -8.24
CA LYS A 58 -3.29 7.74 -8.25
C LYS A 58 -1.98 7.80 -9.02
N MET A 59 -1.11 6.79 -8.84
CA MET A 59 0.14 6.67 -9.61
C MET A 59 -0.15 6.62 -11.11
N MET A 60 -1.04 5.72 -11.54
CA MET A 60 -1.38 5.57 -12.96
C MET A 60 -2.05 6.81 -13.53
N GLU A 61 -2.88 7.52 -12.75
CA GLU A 61 -3.46 8.80 -13.16
C GLU A 61 -2.39 9.88 -13.38
N MET A 62 -1.39 9.97 -12.50
CA MET A 62 -0.26 10.90 -12.66
C MET A 62 0.59 10.57 -13.88
N VAL A 63 0.89 9.28 -14.10
CA VAL A 63 1.62 8.81 -15.29
C VAL A 63 0.84 9.13 -16.57
N ALA A 64 -0.47 8.89 -16.59
CA ALA A 64 -1.33 9.22 -17.74
C ALA A 64 -1.37 10.71 -18.06
N LYS A 65 -1.13 11.58 -17.06
CA LYS A 65 -0.99 13.04 -17.22
C LYS A 65 0.44 13.47 -17.63
N GLY A 66 1.35 12.54 -17.88
CA GLY A 66 2.70 12.80 -18.38
C GLY A 66 3.77 12.98 -17.30
N MET A 67 3.47 12.67 -16.02
CA MET A 67 4.49 12.63 -14.98
C MET A 67 5.41 11.43 -15.15
N ASP A 68 6.69 11.59 -14.81
CA ASP A 68 7.62 10.45 -14.75
C ASP A 68 7.12 9.38 -13.77
N ALA A 69 7.34 8.10 -14.11
CA ALA A 69 6.81 6.99 -13.32
C ALA A 69 7.40 6.92 -11.90
N ASN A 70 8.68 7.27 -11.71
CA ASN A 70 9.30 7.24 -10.39
C ASN A 70 8.76 8.39 -9.53
N GLU A 71 8.66 9.60 -10.09
CA GLU A 71 8.07 10.75 -9.41
C GLU A 71 6.60 10.49 -9.02
N ALA A 72 5.83 9.88 -9.92
CA ALA A 72 4.44 9.50 -9.67
C ALA A 72 4.33 8.44 -8.56
N MET A 73 5.25 7.47 -8.53
CA MET A 73 5.29 6.45 -7.47
C MET A 73 5.61 7.08 -6.11
N GLU A 74 6.61 7.97 -6.03
CA GLU A 74 6.96 8.69 -4.81
C GLU A 74 5.77 9.52 -4.29
N LYS A 75 5.12 10.28 -5.17
CA LYS A 75 3.93 11.09 -4.83
C LYS A 75 2.71 10.25 -4.47
N ALA A 76 2.58 9.04 -5.00
CA ALA A 76 1.52 8.10 -4.67
C ALA A 76 1.85 7.21 -3.46
N THR A 77 3.06 7.33 -2.90
CA THR A 77 3.47 6.55 -1.73
C THR A 77 2.99 7.23 -0.46
N GLY A 78 2.43 6.43 0.44
CA GLY A 78 2.05 6.87 1.78
C GLY A 78 2.33 5.79 2.81
N HIS A 79 2.11 6.11 4.08
CA HIS A 79 2.12 5.13 5.16
C HIS A 79 0.86 5.27 6.02
N TYR A 80 0.58 4.23 6.80
CA TYR A 80 -0.52 4.18 7.76
C TYR A 80 -0.04 3.59 9.09
N GLY A 81 -0.71 3.98 10.18
CA GLY A 81 -0.38 3.55 11.53
C GLY A 81 0.87 4.23 12.08
N ARG A 82 1.52 3.58 13.04
CA ARG A 82 2.73 4.06 13.70
C ARG A 82 3.98 3.66 12.90
N PHE A 83 3.95 3.88 11.59
CA PHE A 83 5.00 3.42 10.68
C PHE A 83 6.36 4.03 11.03
N ASP A 84 6.39 5.30 11.44
CA ASP A 84 7.61 6.01 11.82
C ASP A 84 8.14 5.59 13.21
N GLU A 85 7.35 4.86 14.01
CA GLU A 85 7.76 4.27 15.30
C GLU A 85 8.32 2.84 15.14
N ALA A 86 8.44 2.34 13.91
CA ALA A 86 8.90 0.99 13.66
C ALA A 86 10.35 0.78 14.10
N VAL A 87 10.59 -0.25 14.93
CA VAL A 87 11.96 -0.71 15.21
C VAL A 87 12.53 -1.52 14.05
N ARG A 88 11.64 -2.13 13.24
CA ARG A 88 12.01 -2.84 12.01
C ARG A 88 10.95 -2.64 10.93
N THR A 89 11.38 -2.52 9.68
CA THR A 89 10.50 -2.66 8.52
C THR A 89 10.88 -3.88 7.70
N ILE A 90 9.90 -4.60 7.18
CA ILE A 90 10.11 -5.79 6.34
C ILE A 90 9.38 -5.64 5.01
N ASP A 91 9.90 -6.27 3.96
CA ASP A 91 9.12 -6.49 2.72
C ASP A 91 8.19 -7.69 2.92
N PRO A 92 6.85 -7.51 2.85
CA PRO A 92 5.92 -8.58 3.15
C PRO A 92 5.88 -9.73 2.13
N ARG A 93 6.60 -9.60 1.01
CA ARG A 93 6.70 -10.63 -0.05
C ARG A 93 7.98 -11.43 0.01
N HIS A 94 9.02 -10.90 0.63
CA HIS A 94 10.36 -11.51 0.62
C HIS A 94 10.82 -11.98 2.00
N GLU A 95 10.21 -11.47 3.08
CA GLU A 95 10.57 -11.78 4.46
C GLU A 95 9.40 -12.32 5.28
#